data_AF-A0A644U811-F1
#
_entry.id   AF-A0A644U811-F1
#
_cell.length_a   1.000
_cell.length_b   1.000
_cell.length_c   1.000
_cell.angle_alpha   90.00
_cell.angle_beta   90.00
_cell.angle_gamma   90.00
#
_symmetry.space_group_name_H-M   'P 1'
#
loop_
_entity.id
_entity.type
_entity.pdbx_description
1 polymer ?
#
loop_
_entity_poly.entity_id
_entity_poly.type
_entity_poly.pdbx_seq_one_letter_code
_entity_poly.pdbx_strand_id
1 'polypeptide(L)'
;MLSVCGVICGDCKSYGTECAGCQQIEGKVFWAQYIGADICPTYKCVRDKSVNHCGECTQMPCELWFSLKDPGWSEEEHQASIKMRQEALTRSKKIM
;
A
#
# COMPACT_ATOMS: atom_id res chain seq x y z
N MET A 1 -2.25 8.13 -9.66
CA MET A 1 -1.12 8.21 -8.71
C MET A 1 -0.90 6.84 -8.10
N LEU A 2 0.35 6.35 -8.07
CA LEU A 2 0.69 5.09 -7.43
C LEU A 2 1.13 5.35 -5.99
N SER A 3 0.58 4.61 -5.03
CA SER A 3 0.99 4.67 -3.63
C SER A 3 2.27 3.88 -3.37
N VAL A 4 2.86 4.07 -2.18
CA VAL A 4 4.09 3.40 -1.75
C VAL A 4 3.97 1.87 -1.72
N CYS A 5 2.76 1.32 -1.61
CA CYS A 5 2.49 -0.11 -1.59
C CYS A 5 1.91 -0.64 -2.91
N GLY A 6 1.84 0.18 -3.96
CA GLY A 6 1.34 -0.23 -5.27
C GLY A 6 -0.17 -0.13 -5.46
N VAL A 7 -0.94 0.31 -4.45
CA VAL A 7 -2.35 0.68 -4.65
C VAL A 7 -2.42 1.88 -5.60
N ILE A 8 -3.29 1.82 -6.59
CA ILE A 8 -3.54 2.90 -7.54
C ILE A 8 -4.60 3.81 -6.92
N CYS A 9 -4.20 4.99 -6.45
CA CYS A 9 -5.13 5.93 -5.80
C CYS A 9 -6.23 6.42 -6.75
N GLY A 10 -6.00 6.41 -8.07
CA GLY A 10 -7.02 6.79 -9.06
C GLY A 10 -8.23 5.86 -9.09
N ASP A 11 -8.06 4.61 -8.65
CA ASP A 11 -9.14 3.62 -8.59
C ASP A 11 -9.77 3.55 -7.19
N CYS A 12 -9.30 4.36 -6.25
CA CYS A 12 -9.75 4.35 -4.86
C CYS A 12 -10.83 5.41 -4.62
N LYS A 13 -12.03 4.98 -4.22
CA LYS A 13 -13.17 5.88 -3.93
C LYS A 13 -12.91 6.89 -2.81
N SER A 14 -12.02 6.57 -1.87
CA SER A 14 -11.64 7.46 -0.77
C SER A 14 -10.66 8.54 -1.20
N TYR A 15 -9.95 8.37 -2.33
CA TYR A 15 -8.97 9.34 -2.79
C TYR A 15 -9.64 10.61 -3.31
N GLY A 16 -9.20 11.77 -2.82
CA GLY A 16 -9.79 13.07 -3.16
C GLY A 16 -11.07 13.42 -2.40
N THR A 17 -11.57 12.50 -1.58
CA THR A 17 -12.71 12.72 -0.67
C THR A 17 -12.19 12.77 0.77
N GLU A 18 -12.06 11.61 1.42
CA GLU A 18 -11.59 11.46 2.81
C GLU A 18 -10.08 11.16 2.91
N CYS A 19 -9.42 10.89 1.79
CA CYS A 19 -7.99 10.58 1.72
C CYS A 19 -7.28 11.47 0.70
N ALA A 20 -6.26 12.22 1.15
CA ALA A 20 -5.43 13.06 0.29
C ALA A 20 -4.22 12.31 -0.34
N GLY A 21 -4.13 11.00 -0.12
CA GLY A 21 -3.02 10.16 -0.57
C GLY A 21 -1.93 10.00 0.49
N CYS A 22 -1.25 8.84 0.48
CA CYS A 22 -0.37 8.41 1.58
C CYS A 22 0.73 9.40 1.94
N GLN A 23 1.30 10.12 0.96
CA GLN A 23 2.33 11.11 1.24
C GLN A 23 1.77 12.34 1.93
N GLN A 24 0.62 12.85 1.48
CA GLN A 24 0.00 14.05 2.02
C GLN A 24 -0.51 13.85 3.45
N ILE A 25 -0.98 12.64 3.75
CA ILE A 25 -1.47 12.28 5.09
C ILE A 25 -0.39 11.62 5.95
N GLU A 26 0.85 11.54 5.48
CA GLU A 26 1.97 10.90 6.19
C GLU A 26 1.66 9.46 6.64
N GLY A 27 0.90 8.72 5.82
CA GLY A 27 0.47 7.36 6.12
C GLY A 27 -0.65 7.23 7.16
N LYS A 28 -1.22 8.32 7.68
CA LYS A 28 -2.35 8.33 8.65
C LYS A 28 -3.68 8.01 7.96
N VAL A 29 -3.78 6.81 7.38
CA VAL A 29 -5.00 6.28 6.74
C VAL A 29 -6.06 5.93 7.79
N PHE A 30 -7.33 6.13 7.46
CA PHE A 30 -8.44 5.95 8.41
C PHE A 30 -8.48 4.55 9.05
N TRP A 31 -8.14 3.50 8.30
CA TRP A 31 -8.23 2.12 8.76
C TRP A 31 -7.08 1.70 9.69
N ALA A 32 -5.99 2.46 9.79
CA ALA A 32 -4.84 2.08 10.61
C ALA A 32 -5.24 1.88 12.08
N GLN A 33 -6.17 2.69 12.57
CA GLN A 33 -6.67 2.61 13.94
C GLN A 33 -7.40 1.30 14.23
N TYR A 34 -8.04 0.68 13.22
CA TYR A 34 -8.73 -0.61 13.39
C TYR A 34 -7.78 -1.78 13.67
N ILE A 35 -6.48 -1.61 13.40
CA ILE A 35 -5.43 -2.59 13.72
C ILE A 35 -4.52 -2.11 14.86
N GLY A 36 -4.93 -1.07 15.60
CA GLY A 36 -4.15 -0.51 16.71
C GLY A 36 -2.89 0.26 16.26
N ALA A 37 -2.86 0.78 15.03
CA ALA A 37 -1.74 1.56 14.52
C ALA A 37 -2.14 3.02 14.26
N ASP A 38 -1.22 3.95 14.53
CA ASP A 38 -1.42 5.37 14.21
C ASP A 38 -1.08 5.71 12.74
N ILE A 39 -0.19 4.92 12.14
CA ILE A 39 0.32 5.09 10.78
C ILE A 39 0.22 3.74 10.06
N CYS A 40 -0.14 3.77 8.78
CA CYS A 40 -0.12 2.59 7.91
C CYS A 40 1.23 1.84 8.03
N PRO A 41 1.22 0.56 8.43
CA PRO A 41 2.46 -0.18 8.64
C PRO A 41 3.35 -0.26 7.39
N THR A 42 2.75 -0.36 6.20
CA THR A 42 3.51 -0.38 4.93
C THR A 42 4.15 0.98 4.62
N TYR A 43 3.45 2.08 4.89
CA TYR A 43 4.03 3.43 4.73
C TYR A 43 5.19 3.65 5.71
N LYS A 44 5.00 3.28 6.97
CA LYS A 44 6.04 3.34 8.00
C LYS A 44 7.27 2.51 7.58
N CYS A 45 7.07 1.28 7.10
CA CYS A 45 8.16 0.41 6.64
C CYS A 45 8.97 1.03 5.49
N VAL A 46 8.29 1.63 4.50
CA VAL A 46 8.92 2.34 3.38
C VAL A 46 9.76 3.52 3.88
N ARG A 47 9.22 4.32 4.81
CA ARG A 47 9.93 5.45 5.45
C ARG A 47 11.14 4.99 6.25
N ASP A 48 10.98 4.00 7.12
CA ASP A 48 12.05 3.47 7.99
C ASP A 48 13.18 2.86 7.16
N LYS A 49 12.86 2.22 6.03
CA LYS A 49 13.85 1.68 5.07
C LYS A 49 14.43 2.73 4.12
N SER A 50 13.96 3.97 4.16
CA SER A 50 14.39 5.06 3.27
C SER A 50 14.31 4.71 1.78
N VAL A 51 13.24 4.01 1.38
CA VAL A 51 12.93 3.68 -0.02
C VAL A 51 11.71 4.48 -0.49
N ASN A 52 11.50 4.61 -1.80
CA ASN A 52 10.34 5.37 -2.32
C ASN A 52 9.04 4.57 -2.26
N HIS A 53 9.13 3.27 -2.52
CA HIS A 53 7.99 2.35 -2.53
C HIS A 53 8.46 0.91 -2.35
N CYS A 54 7.53 0.01 -1.98
CA CYS A 54 7.81 -1.41 -1.77
C CYS A 54 8.47 -2.10 -2.96
N GLY A 55 8.29 -1.59 -4.18
CA GLY A 55 8.97 -2.09 -5.38
C GLY A 55 10.48 -2.16 -5.22
N GLU A 56 11.12 -1.22 -4.53
CA GLU A 56 12.57 -1.20 -4.34
C GLU A 56 13.07 -2.28 -3.35
N CYS A 57 12.16 -2.95 -2.63
CA CYS A 57 12.50 -4.01 -1.70
C CYS A 57 12.60 -5.38 -2.39
N THR A 58 13.71 -6.09 -2.18
CA THR A 58 13.93 -7.44 -2.71
C THR A 58 13.01 -8.49 -2.12
N GLN A 59 12.37 -8.20 -0.98
CA GLN A 59 11.43 -9.09 -0.30
C GLN A 59 9.98 -8.88 -0.75
N MET A 60 9.70 -8.01 -1.73
CA MET A 60 8.34 -7.75 -2.18
C MET A 60 7.79 -8.93 -3.01
N PRO A 61 6.58 -9.45 -2.70
CA PRO A 61 5.69 -9.07 -1.61
C PRO A 61 6.12 -9.80 -0.33
N CYS A 62 6.20 -9.09 0.79
CA CYS A 62 6.62 -9.68 2.06
C CYS A 62 5.39 -9.98 2.95
N GLU A 63 5.62 -10.66 4.07
CA GLU A 63 4.59 -11.02 5.06
C GLU A 63 3.68 -9.84 5.46
N LEU A 64 4.22 -8.62 5.54
CA LEU A 64 3.44 -7.42 5.87
C LEU A 64 2.27 -7.18 4.90
N TRP A 65 2.40 -7.57 3.64
CA TRP A 65 1.32 -7.42 2.66
C TRP A 65 0.18 -8.40 2.93
N PHE A 66 0.52 -9.61 3.39
CA PHE A 66 -0.41 -10.69 3.68
C PHE A 66 -1.07 -10.54 5.05
N SER A 67 -0.40 -9.88 6.01
CA SER A 67 -0.97 -9.62 7.34
C SER A 67 -1.98 -8.46 7.34
N LEU A 68 -1.97 -7.62 6.31
CA LEU A 68 -2.87 -6.46 6.16
C LEU A 68 -4.06 -6.78 5.24
N LYS A 69 -4.74 -7.90 5.50
CA LYS A 69 -5.95 -8.29 4.77
C LYS A 69 -7.14 -7.48 5.28
N ASP A 70 -7.93 -6.94 4.34
CA ASP A 70 -9.23 -6.35 4.65
C ASP A 70 -10.18 -7.45 5.16
N PRO A 71 -10.80 -7.32 6.35
CA PRO A 71 -11.72 -8.32 6.88
C PRO A 71 -12.93 -8.60 5.99
N GLY A 72 -13.32 -7.65 5.13
CA GLY A 72 -14.41 -7.79 4.18
C GLY A 72 -14.04 -8.50 2.87
N TRP A 73 -12.77 -8.85 2.66
CA TRP A 73 -12.32 -9.55 1.47
C TRP A 73 -12.17 -11.06 1.69
N SER A 74 -12.52 -11.81 0.66
CA SER A 74 -12.12 -13.22 0.53
C SER A 74 -10.61 -13.36 0.43
N GLU A 75 -10.10 -14.58 0.59
CA GLU A 75 -8.67 -14.83 0.38
C GLU A 75 -8.28 -14.60 -1.07
N GLU A 76 -9.12 -15.02 -2.01
CA GLU A 76 -8.90 -14.84 -3.45
C GLU A 76 -8.83 -13.35 -3.82
N GLU A 77 -9.73 -12.52 -3.28
CA GLU A 77 -9.73 -11.07 -3.48
C GLU A 77 -8.45 -10.43 -2.93
N HIS A 78 -8.02 -10.84 -1.74
CA HIS A 78 -6.80 -10.35 -1.13
C HIS A 78 -5.55 -10.73 -1.94
N GLN A 79 -5.45 -11.99 -2.37
CA GLN A 79 -4.36 -12.48 -3.20
C GLN A 79 -4.33 -11.79 -4.58
N ALA A 80 -5.51 -11.55 -5.18
CA ALA A 80 -5.62 -10.79 -6.42
C ALA A 80 -5.12 -9.35 -6.24
N SER A 81 -5.50 -8.67 -5.17
CA SER A 81 -5.01 -7.33 -4.83
C SER A 81 -3.49 -7.30 -4.64
N ILE A 82 -2.90 -8.30 -3.98
CA ILE A 82 -1.43 -8.41 -3.84
C ILE A 82 -0.77 -8.50 -5.23
N LYS A 83 -1.25 -9.39 -6.10
CA LYS A 83 -0.71 -9.56 -7.46
C LYS A 83 -0.79 -8.26 -8.26
N MET A 84 -1.94 -7.59 -8.26
CA MET A 84 -2.13 -6.32 -8.97
C MET A 84 -1.15 -5.24 -8.50
N ARG A 85 -0.95 -5.12 -7.18
CA ARG A 85 -0.03 -4.15 -6.59
C ARG A 85 1.44 -4.46 -6.93
N GLN A 86 1.84 -5.74 -6.92
CA GLN A 86 3.18 -6.17 -7.34
C GLN A 86 3.46 -5.80 -8.79
N GLU A 87 2.51 -6.08 -9.68
CA GLU A 87 2.66 -5.75 -11.09
C GLU A 87 2.76 -4.25 -11.32
N ALA A 88 1.94 -3.45 -10.63
CA ALA A 88 1.98 -2.00 -10.72
C ALA A 88 3.36 -1.46 -10.34
N LEU A 89 3.93 -1.92 -9.22
CA LEU A 89 5.27 -1.53 -8.77
C LEU A 89 6.37 -2.02 -9.70
N THR A 90 6.22 -3.20 -10.29
CA THR A 90 7.20 -3.76 -11.24
C THR A 90 7.21 -2.99 -12.57
N ARG A 91 6.04 -2.54 -13.04
CA ARG A 91 5.93 -1.68 -14.22
C ARG A 91 6.57 -0.31 -13.97
N SER A 92 6.38 0.26 -12.78
CA SER A 92 6.98 1.55 -12.41
C SER A 92 8.51 1.54 -12.37
N LYS A 93 9.15 0.41 -12.07
CA LYS A 93 10.62 0.28 -12.17
C LYS A 93 11.17 0.45 -13.58
N LYS A 94 10.37 0.25 -14.63
CA LYS A 94 10.83 0.31 -16.02
C LYS A 94 10.87 1.72 -16.61
N ILE A 95 10.45 2.73 -15.84
CA ILE A 95 10.30 4.13 -16.28
C ILE A 95 11.28 5.07 -15.51
N MET A 96 12.12 4.51 -14.62
CA MET A 96 13.20 5.22 -13.93
C MET A 96 14.56 4.75 -14.42
#